data_AF-A0AAU1WBX9-F1
#
_entry.id   AF-A0AAU1WBX9-F1
#
_cell.length_a   1.000
_cell.length_b   1.000
_cell.length_c   1.000
_cell.angle_alpha   90.00
_cell.angle_beta   90.00
_cell.angle_gamma   90.00
#
_symmetry.space_group_name_H-M   'P 1'
#
loop_
_entity.id
_entity.type
_entity.pdbx_description
1 polymer ?
#
loop_
_entity_poly.entity_id
_entity_poly.type
_entity_poly.pdbx_seq_one_letter_code
_entity_poly.pdbx_strand_id
1 'polypeptide(L)'
;MRALRILLIVVVILGGLFVIADRVAVNFAEGEAADRVRANEGLARTPDVSIKGFPFLTQLAGGTLDDVEIGIKDYDAKSGGESIRIADLNAEMHGVEFAGDFSSATADSATGTARISYAELLKAVRKQDAAQVAPGVTAQIEGLSYGGGDKVKVAVTVHTPVGTLHPTVLSSIKVTDGKVSARADSLPKVGAFDLAEGRVRAVTDFQQAIDDLPAGIKLDRVEAVKDGVEISVKGSKLDLVG
;
A
#
# COMPACT_ATOMS: atom_id res chain seq x y z
N MET A 1 9.09 26.62 -53.05
CA MET A 1 8.19 27.23 -52.05
C MET A 1 6.82 26.52 -51.95
N ARG A 2 6.06 26.30 -53.03
CA ARG A 2 4.71 25.67 -52.95
C ARG A 2 4.72 24.21 -52.48
N ALA A 3 5.58 23.37 -53.04
CA ALA A 3 5.70 21.96 -52.64
C ALA A 3 6.12 21.79 -51.17
N LEU A 4 7.08 22.61 -50.70
CA LEU A 4 7.50 22.62 -49.30
C LEU A 4 6.36 22.99 -48.35
N ARG A 5 5.53 23.96 -48.75
CA ARG A 5 4.36 24.39 -47.96
C ARG A 5 3.29 23.29 -47.89
N ILE A 6 3.03 22.61 -49.00
CA ILE A 6 2.08 21.47 -49.05
C ILE A 6 2.60 20.33 -48.18
N LEU A 7 3.89 19.97 -48.31
CA LEU A 7 4.51 18.93 -47.48
C LEU A 7 4.39 19.26 -45.99
N LEU A 8 4.68 20.51 -45.59
CA LEU A 8 4.52 20.96 -44.21
C LEU A 8 3.08 20.84 -43.72
N ILE A 9 2.10 21.25 -44.52
CA ILE A 9 0.68 21.15 -44.15
C ILE A 9 0.27 19.68 -43.97
N VAL A 10 0.69 18.80 -44.89
CA VAL A 10 0.40 17.37 -44.80
C VAL A 10 1.03 16.76 -43.55
N VAL A 11 2.29 17.08 -43.25
CA VAL A 11 2.97 16.61 -42.03
C VAL A 11 2.27 17.11 -40.77
N VAL A 12 1.83 18.37 -40.73
CA VAL A 12 1.09 18.91 -39.59
C VAL A 12 -0.28 18.23 -39.42
N ILE A 13 -1.01 17.98 -40.50
CA ILE A 13 -2.30 17.30 -40.45
C ILE A 13 -2.13 15.85 -39.99
N LEU A 14 -1.19 15.11 -40.58
CA LEU A 14 -0.93 13.72 -40.19
C LEU A 14 -0.40 13.63 -38.76
N GLY A 15 0.47 14.56 -38.35
CA GLY A 15 0.92 14.68 -36.97
C GLY A 15 -0.24 14.92 -36.02
N GLY A 16 -1.13 15.86 -36.33
CA GLY A 16 -2.33 16.14 -35.53
C GLY A 16 -3.25 14.92 -35.41
N LEU A 17 -3.53 14.22 -36.52
CA LEU A 17 -4.34 13.00 -36.52
C LEU A 17 -3.69 11.87 -35.70
N PHE A 18 -2.38 11.72 -35.79
CA PHE A 18 -1.63 10.73 -35.02
C PHE A 18 -1.76 11.00 -33.52
N VAL A 19 -1.60 12.25 -33.07
CA VAL A 19 -1.77 12.60 -31.65
C VAL A 19 -3.18 12.30 -31.14
N ILE A 20 -4.21 12.54 -31.96
CA ILE A 20 -5.60 12.21 -31.59
C ILE A 20 -5.77 10.70 -31.45
N ALA A 21 -5.31 9.93 -32.43
CA ALA A 21 -5.40 8.47 -32.41
C ALA A 21 -4.65 7.89 -31.19
N ASP A 22 -3.46 8.41 -30.90
CA ASP A 22 -2.65 8.03 -29.75
C ASP A 22 -3.41 8.20 -28.42
N ARG A 23 -4.06 9.35 -28.25
CA ARG A 23 -4.78 9.67 -27.01
C ARG A 23 -6.10 8.90 -26.85
N VAL A 24 -6.76 8.57 -27.96
CA VAL A 24 -7.93 7.68 -27.92
C VAL A 24 -7.51 6.25 -27.58
N ALA A 25 -6.41 5.77 -28.15
CA ALA A 25 -5.93 4.41 -27.93
C ALA A 25 -5.52 4.17 -26.47
N VAL A 26 -4.79 5.11 -25.84
CA VAL A 26 -4.37 4.96 -24.44
C VAL A 26 -5.57 4.93 -23.49
N ASN A 27 -6.54 5.84 -23.65
CA ASN A 27 -7.73 5.87 -22.80
C ASN A 27 -8.55 4.58 -22.91
N PHE A 28 -8.61 3.99 -24.11
CA PHE A 28 -9.27 2.70 -24.31
C PHE A 28 -8.49 1.55 -23.64
N ALA A 29 -7.16 1.54 -23.78
CA ALA A 29 -6.30 0.55 -23.16
C ALA A 29 -6.35 0.60 -21.62
N GLU A 30 -6.35 1.79 -21.02
CA GLU A 30 -6.52 2.00 -19.58
C GLU A 30 -7.84 1.39 -19.07
N GLY A 31 -8.96 1.64 -19.76
CA GLY A 31 -10.26 1.08 -19.40
C GLY A 31 -10.31 -0.45 -19.50
N GLU A 32 -9.79 -1.02 -20.59
CA GLU A 32 -9.72 -2.47 -20.78
C GLU A 32 -8.81 -3.14 -19.73
N ALA A 33 -7.66 -2.53 -19.42
CA ALA A 33 -6.77 -3.01 -18.37
C ALA A 33 -7.46 -2.99 -16.99
N ALA A 34 -8.16 -1.90 -16.67
CA ALA A 34 -8.91 -1.80 -15.43
C ALA A 34 -10.00 -2.87 -15.31
N ASP A 35 -10.73 -3.13 -16.39
CA ASP A 35 -11.77 -4.17 -16.43
C ASP A 35 -11.19 -5.58 -16.24
N ARG A 36 -10.02 -5.86 -16.83
CA ARG A 36 -9.30 -7.14 -16.65
C ARG A 36 -8.80 -7.33 -15.23
N VAL A 37 -8.17 -6.31 -14.65
CA VAL A 37 -7.72 -6.35 -13.25
C VAL A 37 -8.91 -6.57 -12.32
N ARG A 38 -10.03 -5.86 -12.54
CA ARG A 38 -11.28 -6.10 -11.77
C ARG A 38 -11.73 -7.55 -11.86
N ALA A 39 -11.75 -8.14 -13.05
CA ALA A 39 -12.22 -9.50 -13.27
C ALA A 39 -11.28 -10.56 -12.65
N ASN A 40 -9.97 -10.41 -12.84
CA ASN A 40 -8.97 -11.37 -12.35
C ASN A 40 -8.85 -11.35 -10.83
N GLU A 41 -8.86 -10.16 -10.23
CA GLU A 41 -8.74 -9.98 -8.77
C GLU A 41 -10.10 -10.02 -8.05
N GLY A 42 -11.20 -10.20 -8.78
CA GLY A 42 -12.55 -10.27 -8.20
C GLY A 42 -12.96 -8.98 -7.46
N LEU A 43 -12.50 -7.83 -7.93
CA LEU A 43 -12.72 -6.54 -7.26
C LEU A 43 -14.18 -6.12 -7.35
N ALA A 44 -14.71 -5.59 -6.25
CA ALA A 44 -16.09 -5.06 -6.22
C ALA A 44 -16.26 -3.77 -7.03
N ARG A 45 -15.16 -3.05 -7.30
CA ARG A 45 -15.12 -1.80 -8.07
C ARG A 45 -14.04 -1.86 -9.12
N THR A 46 -14.23 -1.11 -10.20
CA THR A 46 -13.20 -0.94 -11.23
C THR A 46 -12.02 -0.19 -10.63
N PRO A 47 -10.79 -0.73 -10.75
CA PRO A 47 -9.59 -0.01 -10.35
C PRO A 47 -9.33 1.17 -11.29
N ASP A 48 -8.55 2.13 -10.82
CA ASP A 48 -7.99 3.18 -11.66
C ASP A 48 -6.71 2.65 -12.29
N VAL A 49 -6.58 2.74 -13.61
CA VAL A 49 -5.36 2.36 -14.32
C VAL A 49 -4.97 3.53 -15.18
N SER A 50 -3.71 3.96 -15.08
CA SER A 50 -3.17 5.00 -15.94
C SER A 50 -1.88 4.53 -16.60
N ILE A 51 -1.80 4.72 -17.91
CA ILE A 51 -0.61 4.42 -18.70
C ILE A 51 -0.03 5.76 -19.14
N LYS A 52 1.13 6.10 -18.58
CA LYS A 52 1.81 7.36 -18.90
C LYS A 52 2.69 7.20 -20.14
N GLY A 53 3.30 8.32 -20.51
CA GLY A 53 4.18 8.41 -21.67
C GLY A 53 3.47 8.89 -22.95
N PHE A 54 4.28 9.37 -23.88
CA PHE A 54 3.83 9.92 -25.16
C PHE A 54 4.90 9.76 -26.23
N PRO A 55 4.56 9.23 -27.42
CA PRO A 55 3.28 8.65 -27.83
C PRO A 55 3.06 7.23 -27.28
N PHE A 56 1.86 6.92 -26.79
CA PHE A 56 1.49 5.57 -26.33
C PHE A 56 1.63 4.51 -27.44
N LEU A 57 1.17 4.80 -28.66
CA LEU A 57 1.24 3.86 -29.78
C LEU A 57 2.67 3.53 -30.18
N THR A 58 3.61 4.46 -29.95
CA THR A 58 5.04 4.22 -30.19
C THR A 58 5.63 3.30 -29.13
N GLN A 59 5.28 3.51 -27.86
CA GLN A 59 5.65 2.62 -26.75
C GLN A 59 5.10 1.21 -26.97
N LEU A 60 3.80 1.10 -27.28
CA LEU A 60 3.13 -0.16 -27.58
C LEU A 60 3.80 -0.92 -28.73
N ALA A 61 4.14 -0.23 -29.82
CA ALA A 61 4.86 -0.83 -30.95
C ALA A 61 6.30 -1.23 -30.60
N GLY A 62 6.91 -0.56 -29.61
CA GLY A 62 8.23 -0.89 -29.07
C GLY A 62 8.23 -2.03 -28.06
N GLY A 63 7.07 -2.55 -27.65
CA GLY A 63 6.97 -3.64 -26.67
C GLY A 63 7.26 -3.22 -25.22
N THR A 64 7.24 -1.91 -24.93
CA THR A 64 7.54 -1.37 -23.61
C THR A 64 6.54 -0.28 -23.22
N LEU A 65 6.19 -0.18 -21.94
CA LEU A 65 5.46 0.95 -21.36
C LEU A 65 6.35 1.61 -20.32
N ASP A 66 6.56 2.92 -20.45
CA ASP A 66 7.50 3.65 -19.59
C ASP A 66 7.03 3.69 -18.14
N ASP A 67 5.73 3.90 -17.93
CA ASP A 67 5.13 4.14 -16.61
C ASP A 67 3.65 3.73 -16.60
N VAL A 68 3.31 2.84 -15.66
CA VAL A 68 1.97 2.28 -15.45
C VAL A 68 1.60 2.40 -13.98
N GLU A 69 0.52 3.11 -13.71
CA GLU A 69 -0.07 3.30 -12.38
C GLU A 69 -1.36 2.47 -12.26
N ILE A 70 -1.52 1.75 -11.15
CA ILE A 70 -2.74 1.02 -10.80
C ILE A 70 -3.18 1.42 -9.39
N GLY A 71 -4.41 1.90 -9.23
CA GLY A 71 -5.02 2.26 -7.97
C GLY A 71 -6.27 1.42 -7.67
N ILE A 72 -6.23 0.62 -6.61
CA ILE A 72 -7.34 -0.19 -6.12
C ILE A 72 -7.82 0.38 -4.79
N LYS A 73 -9.13 0.58 -4.66
CA LYS A 73 -9.76 1.03 -3.41
C LYS A 73 -10.58 -0.07 -2.79
N ASP A 74 -10.61 -0.10 -1.46
CA ASP A 74 -11.41 -1.05 -0.67
C ASP A 74 -11.13 -2.52 -1.05
N TYR A 75 -9.86 -2.92 -1.06
CA TYR A 75 -9.43 -4.27 -1.40
C TYR A 75 -9.48 -5.20 -0.19
N ASP A 76 -10.15 -6.34 -0.29
CA ASP A 76 -10.21 -7.36 0.75
C ASP A 76 -9.08 -8.38 0.55
N ALA A 77 -7.92 -8.12 1.17
CA ALA A 77 -6.80 -9.05 1.14
C ALA A 77 -7.07 -10.24 2.07
N LYS A 78 -6.96 -11.47 1.54
CA LYS A 78 -7.09 -12.70 2.32
C LYS A 78 -5.72 -13.25 2.66
N SER A 79 -5.42 -13.42 3.94
CA SER A 79 -4.19 -14.08 4.41
C SER A 79 -4.52 -15.04 5.55
N GLY A 80 -4.08 -16.30 5.44
CA GLY A 80 -4.23 -17.29 6.51
C GLY A 80 -5.65 -17.59 6.98
N GLY A 81 -6.67 -17.36 6.13
CA GLY A 81 -8.09 -17.52 6.49
C GLY A 81 -8.75 -16.28 7.12
N GLU A 82 -8.00 -15.18 7.28
CA GLU A 82 -8.49 -13.90 7.75
C GLU A 82 -8.51 -12.88 6.61
N SER A 83 -9.55 -12.04 6.54
CA SER A 83 -9.64 -10.95 5.56
C SER A 83 -9.27 -9.64 6.24
N ILE A 84 -8.27 -8.95 5.70
CA ILE A 84 -7.90 -7.58 6.10
C ILE A 84 -8.31 -6.65 4.97
N ARG A 85 -9.12 -5.64 5.28
CA ARG A 85 -9.51 -4.63 4.31
C ARG A 85 -8.43 -3.56 4.20
N ILE A 86 -7.90 -3.42 2.99
CA ILE A 86 -6.97 -2.39 2.58
C ILE A 86 -7.81 -1.24 1.98
N ALA A 87 -7.67 -0.05 2.54
CA ALA A 87 -8.46 1.12 2.13
C ALA A 87 -8.02 1.60 0.73
N ASP A 88 -6.72 1.72 0.52
CA ASP A 88 -6.12 2.13 -0.75
C ASP A 88 -4.88 1.26 -1.01
N LEU A 89 -4.76 0.75 -2.23
CA LEU A 89 -3.62 0.01 -2.73
C LEU A 89 -3.21 0.68 -4.05
N ASN A 90 -1.99 1.20 -4.13
CA ASN A 90 -1.46 1.76 -5.37
C ASN A 90 -0.19 1.00 -5.76
N ALA A 91 0.01 0.79 -7.05
CA ALA A 91 1.21 0.25 -7.64
C ALA A 91 1.63 1.15 -8.81
N GLU A 92 2.90 1.51 -8.85
CA GLU A 92 3.52 2.29 -9.92
C GLU A 92 4.67 1.46 -10.46
N MET A 93 4.68 1.20 -11.76
CA MET A 93 5.65 0.34 -12.42
C MET A 93 6.31 1.13 -13.54
N HIS A 94 7.64 1.05 -13.63
CA HIS A 94 8.42 1.71 -14.66
C HIS A 94 9.14 0.68 -15.53
N GLY A 95 9.25 0.99 -16.83
CA GLY A 95 9.93 0.14 -17.81
C GLY A 95 9.29 -1.24 -17.89
N VAL A 96 7.98 -1.28 -18.16
CA VAL A 96 7.23 -2.53 -18.30
C VAL A 96 7.44 -3.08 -19.71
N GLU A 97 8.29 -4.09 -19.84
CA GLU A 97 8.49 -4.83 -21.08
C GLU A 97 7.48 -5.98 -21.16
N PHE A 98 6.81 -6.15 -22.30
CA PHE A 98 5.84 -7.22 -22.49
C PHE A 98 6.11 -7.97 -23.80
N ALA A 99 5.84 -9.28 -23.80
CA ALA A 99 5.89 -10.06 -25.02
C ALA A 99 4.81 -9.57 -26.00
N GLY A 100 5.08 -9.63 -27.31
CA GLY A 100 4.13 -9.13 -28.33
C GLY A 100 2.77 -9.84 -28.35
N ASP A 101 2.68 -11.02 -27.73
CA ASP A 101 1.44 -11.78 -27.50
C ASP A 101 0.84 -11.57 -26.09
N PHE A 102 1.44 -10.68 -25.30
CA PHE A 102 1.11 -10.39 -23.90
C PHE A 102 1.18 -11.61 -22.97
N SER A 103 1.95 -12.64 -23.35
CA SER A 103 2.14 -13.85 -22.54
C SER A 103 3.01 -13.63 -21.31
N SER A 104 3.84 -12.58 -21.32
CA SER A 104 4.66 -12.16 -20.18
C SER A 104 4.76 -10.64 -20.11
N ALA A 105 4.98 -10.14 -18.89
CA ALA A 105 5.28 -8.73 -18.65
C ALA A 105 6.25 -8.60 -17.46
N THR A 106 7.35 -7.87 -17.64
CA THR A 106 8.36 -7.62 -16.60
C THR A 106 8.54 -6.13 -16.40
N ALA A 107 8.46 -5.66 -15.16
CA ALA A 107 8.79 -4.28 -14.80
C ALA A 107 10.24 -4.15 -14.33
N ASP A 108 10.98 -3.18 -14.87
CA ASP A 108 12.32 -2.85 -14.40
C ASP A 108 12.34 -2.45 -12.92
N SER A 109 11.38 -1.61 -12.53
CA SER A 109 11.16 -1.23 -11.14
C SER A 109 9.68 -1.03 -10.86
N ALA A 110 9.29 -1.25 -9.60
CA ALA A 110 7.98 -0.84 -9.15
C ALA A 110 8.03 -0.30 -7.73
N THR A 111 7.09 0.59 -7.42
CA THR A 111 6.78 1.00 -6.05
C THR A 111 5.32 0.66 -5.76
N GLY A 112 5.03 0.34 -4.52
CA GLY A 112 3.68 0.02 -4.09
C GLY A 112 3.37 0.67 -2.75
N THR A 113 2.15 1.14 -2.58
CA THR A 113 1.64 1.65 -1.30
C THR A 113 0.35 0.95 -0.93
N ALA A 114 0.25 0.51 0.33
CA ALA A 114 -0.96 -0.08 0.87
C ALA A 114 -1.33 0.65 2.16
N ARG A 115 -2.58 1.10 2.25
CA ARG A 115 -3.09 1.81 3.42
C ARG A 115 -4.13 0.97 4.13
N ILE A 116 -3.91 0.74 5.42
CA ILE A 116 -4.86 0.02 6.28
C ILE A 116 -5.41 1.02 7.30
N SER A 117 -6.73 1.15 7.36
CA SER A 117 -7.36 2.10 8.28
C SER A 117 -7.18 1.67 9.74
N TYR A 118 -7.15 2.64 10.66
CA TYR A 118 -7.10 2.34 12.08
C TYR A 118 -8.30 1.52 12.57
N ALA A 119 -9.47 1.68 11.93
CA ALA A 119 -10.65 0.89 12.25
C ALA A 119 -10.45 -0.60 11.92
N GLU A 120 -9.83 -0.90 10.78
CA GLU A 120 -9.53 -2.29 10.37
C GLU A 120 -8.45 -2.90 11.25
N LEU A 121 -7.37 -2.16 11.56
CA LEU A 121 -6.34 -2.62 12.50
C LEU A 121 -6.94 -2.91 13.89
N LEU A 122 -7.84 -2.05 14.36
CA LEU A 122 -8.50 -2.22 15.65
C LEU A 122 -9.43 -3.44 15.67
N LYS A 123 -10.09 -3.78 14.55
CA LYS A 123 -10.88 -5.01 14.44
C LYS A 123 -9.99 -6.25 14.59
N ALA A 124 -8.83 -6.28 13.94
CA ALA A 124 -7.88 -7.39 14.04
C ALA A 124 -7.38 -7.55 15.49
N VAL A 125 -6.99 -6.45 16.13
CA VAL A 125 -6.49 -6.46 17.52
C VAL A 125 -7.58 -6.84 18.52
N ARG A 126 -8.82 -6.37 18.35
CA ARG A 126 -9.93 -6.67 19.28
C ARG A 126 -10.39 -8.13 19.26
N LYS A 127 -10.01 -8.91 18.25
CA LYS A 127 -10.23 -10.36 18.27
C LYS A 127 -9.35 -11.06 19.32
N GLN A 128 -8.31 -10.39 19.82
CA GLN A 128 -7.50 -10.89 20.92
C GLN A 128 -8.16 -10.52 22.26
N ASP A 129 -8.20 -11.47 23.18
CA ASP A 129 -8.71 -11.26 24.54
C ASP A 129 -7.86 -10.23 25.29
N ALA A 130 -8.45 -9.61 26.32
CA ALA A 130 -7.72 -8.69 27.20
C ALA A 130 -6.48 -9.37 27.79
N ALA A 131 -5.31 -8.78 27.55
CA ALA A 131 -4.04 -9.33 27.99
C ALA A 131 -3.84 -9.11 29.49
N GLN A 132 -3.53 -10.18 30.23
CA GLN A 132 -3.18 -10.04 31.65
C GLN A 132 -1.74 -9.52 31.80
N VAL A 133 -1.63 -8.24 32.14
CA VAL A 133 -0.34 -7.55 32.26
C VAL A 133 0.27 -7.68 33.65
N ALA A 134 -0.56 -7.87 34.69
CA ALA A 134 -0.15 -8.18 36.06
C ALA A 134 -1.24 -8.98 36.80
N PRO A 135 -0.97 -9.60 37.97
CA PRO A 135 -1.99 -10.30 38.75
C PRO A 135 -3.19 -9.39 39.07
N GLY A 136 -4.38 -9.75 38.57
CA GLY A 136 -5.60 -8.96 38.73
C GLY A 136 -5.69 -7.71 37.84
N VAL A 137 -4.74 -7.50 36.91
CA VAL A 137 -4.72 -6.36 35.99
C VAL A 137 -4.77 -6.83 34.53
N THR A 138 -5.78 -6.40 33.80
CA THR A 138 -5.94 -6.69 32.36
C THR A 138 -5.86 -5.41 31.54
N ALA A 139 -5.32 -5.50 30.33
CA ALA A 139 -5.20 -4.41 29.39
C ALA A 139 -5.82 -4.80 28.05
N GLN A 140 -6.57 -3.89 27.43
CA GLN A 140 -7.16 -4.09 26.12
C GLN A 140 -7.03 -2.81 25.29
N ILE A 141 -6.71 -2.94 24.02
CA ILE A 141 -6.66 -1.81 23.09
C ILE A 141 -8.08 -1.38 22.76
N GLU A 142 -8.43 -0.17 23.17
CA GLU A 142 -9.74 0.43 22.94
C GLU A 142 -9.77 1.23 21.63
N GLY A 143 -8.66 1.84 21.22
CA GLY A 143 -8.63 2.69 20.04
C GLY A 143 -7.25 2.86 19.42
N LEU A 144 -7.25 3.10 18.12
CA LEU A 144 -6.07 3.46 17.33
C LEU A 144 -6.38 4.75 16.57
N SER A 145 -5.44 5.68 16.55
CA SER A 145 -5.57 6.96 15.83
C SER A 145 -4.20 7.54 15.50
N TYR A 146 -4.18 8.60 14.69
CA TYR A 146 -2.94 9.29 14.34
C TYR A 146 -2.36 10.06 15.54
N GLY A 147 -1.09 9.80 15.86
CA GLY A 147 -0.36 10.41 16.97
C GLY A 147 0.43 11.67 16.60
N GLY A 148 0.54 11.99 15.30
CA GLY A 148 1.39 13.06 14.79
C GLY A 148 2.79 12.57 14.44
N GLY A 149 3.37 13.11 13.36
CA GLY A 149 4.64 12.62 12.82
C GLY A 149 4.50 11.19 12.28
N ASP A 150 5.37 10.31 12.74
CA ASP A 150 5.44 8.87 12.43
C ASP A 150 4.75 7.98 13.49
N LYS A 151 3.92 8.58 14.35
CA LYS A 151 3.41 7.91 15.55
C LYS A 151 1.95 7.50 15.42
N VAL A 152 1.63 6.32 15.95
CA VAL A 152 0.27 5.86 16.20
C VAL A 152 -0.07 6.10 17.67
N LYS A 153 -1.22 6.72 17.91
CA LYS A 153 -1.82 6.89 19.22
C LYS A 153 -2.71 5.69 19.54
N VAL A 154 -2.36 4.97 20.60
CA VAL A 154 -3.05 3.78 21.10
C VAL A 154 -3.76 4.13 22.39
N ALA A 155 -5.09 4.07 22.40
CA ALA A 155 -5.89 4.15 23.60
C ALA A 155 -6.06 2.75 24.18
N VAL A 156 -5.72 2.57 25.46
CA VAL A 156 -5.76 1.28 26.16
C VAL A 156 -6.67 1.43 27.37
N THR A 157 -7.55 0.46 27.57
CA THR A 157 -8.31 0.30 28.81
C THR A 157 -7.59 -0.70 29.70
N VAL A 158 -7.29 -0.29 30.92
CA VAL A 158 -6.63 -1.11 31.94
C VAL A 158 -7.58 -1.32 33.10
N HIS A 159 -8.05 -2.54 33.29
CA HIS A 159 -8.85 -2.91 34.46
C HIS A 159 -7.92 -3.37 35.58
N THR A 160 -8.09 -2.81 36.78
CA THR A 160 -7.33 -3.16 37.99
C THR A 160 -8.31 -3.56 39.11
N PRO A 161 -7.85 -4.20 40.19
CA PRO A 161 -8.71 -4.56 41.32
C PRO A 161 -9.34 -3.35 42.03
N VAL A 162 -8.80 -2.14 41.80
CA VAL A 162 -9.20 -0.89 42.46
C VAL A 162 -9.89 0.10 41.52
N GLY A 163 -10.07 -0.24 40.24
CA GLY A 163 -10.72 0.63 39.25
C GLY A 163 -10.25 0.41 37.81
N THR A 164 -10.81 1.18 36.87
CA THR A 164 -10.45 1.14 35.45
C THR A 164 -9.76 2.44 35.03
N LEU A 165 -8.73 2.33 34.20
CA LEU A 165 -7.94 3.44 33.67
C LEU A 165 -7.96 3.42 32.15
N HIS A 166 -7.83 4.59 31.53
CA HIS A 166 -7.78 4.75 30.07
C HIS A 166 -6.49 5.45 29.62
N PRO A 167 -5.29 4.85 29.85
CA PRO A 167 -4.05 5.45 29.38
C PRO A 167 -3.99 5.52 27.85
N THR A 168 -3.32 6.56 27.36
CA THR A 168 -2.98 6.72 25.95
C THR A 168 -1.47 6.58 25.77
N VAL A 169 -1.05 5.80 24.78
CA VAL A 169 0.35 5.53 24.44
C VAL A 169 0.62 6.04 23.03
N LEU A 170 1.79 6.65 22.82
CA LEU A 170 2.29 6.96 21.49
C LEU A 170 3.34 5.93 21.10
N SER A 171 3.12 5.26 19.97
CA SER A 171 4.02 4.24 19.42
C SER A 171 4.60 4.71 18.11
N SER A 172 5.92 4.72 17.99
CA SER A 172 6.62 4.94 16.72
C SER A 172 6.71 3.61 15.96
N ILE A 173 6.56 3.64 14.64
CA ILE A 173 6.74 2.47 13.79
C ILE A 173 8.02 2.67 13.00
N LYS A 174 8.91 1.67 13.02
CA LYS A 174 10.17 1.67 12.27
C LYS A 174 10.33 0.38 11.50
N VAL A 175 10.78 0.50 10.26
CA VAL A 175 11.22 -0.63 9.45
C VAL A 175 12.73 -0.73 9.57
N THR A 176 13.25 -1.93 9.84
CA THR A 176 14.69 -2.21 9.81
C THR A 176 14.89 -3.59 9.21
N ASP A 177 15.70 -3.67 8.15
CA ASP A 177 16.03 -4.92 7.45
C ASP A 177 14.81 -5.75 7.01
N GLY A 178 13.77 -5.10 6.47
CA GLY A 178 12.53 -5.77 6.02
C GLY A 178 11.63 -6.26 7.16
N LYS A 179 11.98 -5.98 8.41
CA LYS A 179 11.15 -6.25 9.59
C LYS A 179 10.42 -4.98 10.01
N VAL A 180 9.11 -5.09 10.22
CA VAL A 180 8.34 -4.02 10.85
C VAL A 180 8.55 -4.13 12.35
N SER A 181 9.08 -3.08 12.96
CA SER A 181 9.23 -2.94 14.41
C SER A 181 8.37 -1.77 14.90
N ALA A 182 7.35 -2.06 15.72
CA ALA A 182 6.67 -1.02 16.48
C ALA A 182 7.39 -0.83 17.81
N ARG A 183 7.65 0.40 18.24
CA ARG A 183 8.26 0.70 19.54
C ARG A 183 7.45 1.77 20.25
N ALA A 184 7.03 1.49 21.48
CA ALA A 184 6.36 2.50 22.30
C ALA A 184 7.39 3.55 22.76
N ASP A 185 7.16 4.83 22.45
CA ASP A 185 8.09 5.91 22.82
C ASP A 185 8.01 6.25 24.31
N SER A 186 6.82 6.10 24.90
CA SER A 186 6.59 6.35 26.32
C SER A 186 5.42 5.53 26.82
N LEU A 187 5.68 4.64 27.78
CA LEU A 187 4.64 3.97 28.53
C LEU A 187 4.35 4.79 29.80
N PRO A 188 3.08 5.18 30.06
CA PRO A 188 2.76 5.95 31.26
C PRO A 188 3.03 5.12 32.51
N LYS A 189 3.57 5.77 33.55
CA LYS A 189 3.70 5.14 34.87
C LYS A 189 2.33 5.07 35.51
N VAL A 190 1.85 3.87 35.82
CA VAL A 190 0.55 3.66 36.47
C VAL A 190 0.80 3.35 37.95
N GLY A 191 0.79 4.40 38.77
CA GLY A 191 1.07 4.28 40.21
C GLY A 191 2.47 3.74 40.49
N ALA A 192 2.57 2.68 41.29
CA ALA A 192 3.84 2.01 41.62
C ALA A 192 4.29 0.95 40.58
N PHE A 193 3.51 0.72 39.52
CA PHE A 193 3.82 -0.25 38.48
C PHE A 193 4.53 0.45 37.32
N ASP A 194 5.80 0.11 37.12
CA ASP A 194 6.52 0.53 35.93
C ASP A 194 6.11 -0.36 34.75
N LEU A 195 5.22 0.18 33.89
CA LEU A 195 4.82 -0.49 32.66
C LEU A 195 5.98 -0.58 31.65
N ALA A 196 7.09 0.13 31.87
CA ALA A 196 8.23 0.20 30.96
C ALA A 196 9.16 -1.04 31.02
N GLU A 197 9.12 -1.83 32.11
CA GLU A 197 10.09 -2.91 32.37
C GLU A 197 9.56 -4.34 32.11
N GLY A 198 8.24 -4.54 31.95
CA GLY A 198 7.62 -5.87 31.84
C GLY A 198 6.86 -6.16 30.54
N ARG A 199 6.20 -7.32 30.49
CA ARG A 199 5.46 -7.96 29.36
C ARG A 199 4.60 -7.06 28.46
N VAL A 200 4.25 -5.85 28.90
CA VAL A 200 3.67 -4.78 28.06
C VAL A 200 4.58 -4.45 26.89
N ARG A 201 5.91 -4.39 27.10
CA ARG A 201 6.91 -4.20 26.04
C ARG A 201 6.89 -5.35 25.02
N ALA A 202 6.59 -6.58 25.43
CA ALA A 202 6.46 -7.73 24.53
C ALA A 202 5.15 -7.73 23.71
N VAL A 203 4.11 -7.03 24.19
CA VAL A 203 2.86 -6.80 23.44
C VAL A 203 3.00 -5.61 22.48
N THR A 204 3.83 -4.61 22.83
CA THR A 204 4.03 -3.41 21.98
C THR A 204 5.21 -3.51 21.01
N ASP A 205 6.27 -4.27 21.36
CA ASP A 205 7.42 -4.52 20.48
C ASP A 205 7.08 -5.68 19.55
N PHE A 206 6.29 -5.39 18.52
CA PHE A 206 5.96 -6.35 17.47
C PHE A 206 7.08 -6.34 16.43
N GLN A 207 7.77 -7.48 16.27
CA GLN A 207 8.69 -7.73 15.16
C GLN A 207 8.14 -8.89 14.34
N GLN A 208 7.39 -8.57 13.29
CA GLN A 208 7.02 -9.57 12.28
C GLN A 208 7.90 -9.35 11.07
N ALA A 209 8.66 -10.39 10.72
CA ALA A 209 9.31 -10.44 9.44
C ALA A 209 8.23 -10.66 8.37
N ILE A 210 8.28 -9.85 7.30
CA ILE A 210 7.42 -10.09 6.13
C ILE A 210 8.21 -11.04 5.23
N ASP A 211 8.20 -12.32 5.59
CA ASP A 211 9.02 -13.35 4.92
C ASP A 211 8.39 -13.83 3.59
N ASP A 212 7.10 -13.54 3.36
CA ASP A 212 6.32 -14.00 2.20
C ASP A 212 6.16 -12.93 1.10
N LEU A 213 7.16 -12.06 0.90
CA LEU A 213 7.13 -11.14 -0.25
C LEU A 213 7.61 -11.84 -1.53
N PRO A 214 6.92 -11.64 -2.67
CA PRO A 214 7.36 -12.14 -3.97
C PRO A 214 8.81 -11.75 -4.28
N ALA A 215 9.50 -12.60 -5.03
CA ALA A 215 10.88 -12.34 -5.45
C ALA A 215 11.00 -10.98 -6.13
N GLY A 216 11.96 -10.17 -5.68
CA GLY A 216 12.19 -8.83 -6.21
C GLY A 216 11.48 -7.70 -5.46
N ILE A 217 10.56 -7.99 -4.51
CA ILE A 217 9.89 -6.98 -3.68
C ILE A 217 10.56 -6.86 -2.30
N LYS A 218 10.73 -5.64 -1.82
CA LYS A 218 11.26 -5.30 -0.49
C LYS A 218 10.39 -4.25 0.16
N LEU A 219 10.21 -4.39 1.47
CA LEU A 219 9.59 -3.36 2.30
C LEU A 219 10.50 -2.13 2.37
N ASP A 220 9.96 -0.97 2.02
CA ASP A 220 10.68 0.32 2.04
C ASP A 220 10.37 1.09 3.32
N ARG A 221 9.08 1.28 3.63
CA ARG A 221 8.64 2.08 4.78
C ARG A 221 7.32 1.59 5.36
N VAL A 222 7.12 1.84 6.64
CA VAL A 222 5.80 1.80 7.29
C VAL A 222 5.68 3.04 8.14
N GLU A 223 4.61 3.81 7.94
CA GLU A 223 4.40 5.07 8.65
C GLU A 223 2.93 5.27 9.04
N ALA A 224 2.74 5.97 10.16
CA ALA A 224 1.42 6.40 10.58
C ALA A 224 0.97 7.59 9.74
N VAL A 225 -0.23 7.52 9.18
CA VAL A 225 -0.90 8.63 8.49
C VAL A 225 -2.21 8.97 9.21
N LYS A 226 -2.87 10.05 8.80
CA LYS A 226 -4.09 10.54 9.47
C LYS A 226 -5.20 9.49 9.53
N ASP A 227 -5.36 8.74 8.44
CA ASP A 227 -6.49 7.83 8.24
C ASP A 227 -6.11 6.35 8.39
N GLY A 228 -4.88 6.04 8.80
CA GLY A 228 -4.42 4.67 8.97
C GLY A 228 -2.91 4.53 9.08
N VAL A 229 -2.43 3.34 8.75
CA VAL A 229 -1.01 3.04 8.57
C VAL A 229 -0.77 2.80 7.09
N GLU A 230 0.24 3.47 6.55
CA GLU A 230 0.67 3.30 5.16
C GLU A 230 1.95 2.46 5.12
N ILE A 231 1.97 1.48 4.22
CA ILE A 231 3.04 0.54 4.00
C ILE A 231 3.54 0.77 2.57
N SER A 232 4.82 1.07 2.41
CA SER A 232 5.46 1.29 1.11
C SER A 232 6.43 0.15 0.81
N VAL A 233 6.37 -0.37 -0.41
CA VAL A 233 7.27 -1.39 -0.92
C VAL A 233 7.96 -0.91 -2.20
N LYS A 234 9.13 -1.46 -2.47
CA LYS A 234 9.89 -1.26 -3.70
C LYS A 234 10.29 -2.59 -4.28
N GLY A 235 10.27 -2.72 -5.59
CA GLY A 235 10.83 -3.87 -6.25
C GLY A 235 11.58 -3.54 -7.53
N SER A 236 12.34 -4.53 -7.99
CA SER A 236 13.17 -4.44 -9.18
C SER A 236 13.09 -5.76 -9.94
N LYS A 237 12.95 -5.69 -11.27
CA LYS A 237 12.82 -6.87 -12.16
C LYS A 237 11.69 -7.78 -11.72
N LEU A 238 10.49 -7.21 -11.68
CA LEU A 238 9.29 -7.89 -11.21
C LEU A 238 8.58 -8.54 -12.39
N ASP A 239 8.31 -9.83 -12.26
CA ASP A 239 7.42 -10.53 -13.17
C ASP A 239 5.97 -10.20 -12.78
N LEU A 240 5.23 -9.62 -13.73
CA LEU A 240 3.85 -9.18 -13.54
C LEU A 240 2.86 -10.23 -14.07
N VAL A 241 3.29 -11.05 -15.02
CA VAL A 241 2.47 -12.06 -15.70
C VAL A 241 3.38 -13.26 -15.98
N GLY A 242 3.28 -14.27 -15.10
CA GLY A 242 4.08 -15.50 -15.15
C GLY A 242 3.70 -16.48 -14.04
#